data_AF-A0AAV2RL41-F1
#
_entry.id   AF-A0AAV2RL41-F1
#
_cell.length_a   1.000
_cell.length_b   1.000
_cell.length_c   1.000
_cell.angle_alpha   90.00
_cell.angle_beta   90.00
_cell.angle_gamma   90.00
#
_symmetry.space_group_name_H-M   'P 1'
#
loop_
_entity.id
_entity.type
_entity.pdbx_description
1 polymer ?
#
loop_
_entity_poly.entity_id
_entity_poly.type
_entity_poly.pdbx_seq_one_letter_code
_entity_poly.pdbx_strand_id
1 'polypeptide(L)'
;MSGDHLPFSISDVPISEVERLQKAGFCGEAFSSLIRTKPTNLLLNARYTPKLASAIYNFEFRSDDIALVTYPKCGTTWMMEILWAMTHADNLDPHSEEGRPMFLDRDFLMGTPKDENHPVLQKFRSLCPGGNPEDGIGHQTAAATQGGRLITSHLPLSHLNPTLIDTCKVSIV
;
A
#
# COMPACT_ATOMS: atom_id res chain seq x y z
N MET A 1 -21.47 -11.97 12.15
CA MET A 1 -20.81 -11.47 10.93
C MET A 1 -19.32 -11.59 11.20
N SER A 2 -18.64 -12.37 10.36
CA SER A 2 -17.32 -12.98 10.56
C SER A 2 -16.24 -11.96 10.87
N GLY A 3 -15.61 -12.06 12.04
CA GLY A 3 -14.54 -11.16 12.46
C GLY A 3 -13.26 -11.32 11.65
N ASP A 4 -12.64 -10.18 11.30
CA ASP A 4 -11.22 -9.79 11.31
C ASP A 4 -10.11 -10.86 11.18
N HIS A 5 -10.37 -11.99 10.56
CA HIS A 5 -9.36 -13.04 10.37
C HIS A 5 -8.70 -12.91 9.01
N LEU A 6 -7.43 -12.52 9.04
CA LEU A 6 -6.52 -12.63 7.91
C LEU A 6 -6.44 -14.09 7.43
N PRO A 7 -6.47 -14.37 6.11
CA PRO A 7 -6.33 -15.72 5.57
C PRO A 7 -4.88 -16.23 5.60
N PHE A 8 -3.97 -15.47 6.21
CA PHE A 8 -2.56 -15.79 6.35
C PHE A 8 -2.06 -15.43 7.75
N SER A 9 -1.02 -16.14 8.19
CA SER A 9 -0.26 -15.78 9.38
C SER A 9 1.03 -15.05 9.01
N ILE A 10 1.53 -14.24 9.94
CA ILE A 10 2.79 -13.50 9.81
C ILE A 10 3.78 -14.09 10.82
N SER A 11 5.00 -14.38 10.37
CA SER A 11 6.08 -14.89 11.22
C SER A 11 7.39 -14.20 10.90
N ASP A 12 8.24 -14.02 11.91
CA ASP A 12 9.58 -13.46 11.72
C ASP A 12 10.45 -14.37 10.85
N VAL A 13 11.34 -13.75 10.08
CA VAL A 13 12.37 -14.45 9.31
C VAL A 13 13.56 -14.73 10.20
N PRO A 14 14.15 -15.95 10.19
CA PRO A 14 15.33 -16.26 10.98
C PRO A 14 16.49 -15.29 10.72
N ILE A 15 17.18 -14.87 11.78
CA ILE A 15 18.30 -13.90 11.69
C ILE A 15 19.36 -14.36 10.69
N SER A 16 19.67 -15.66 10.66
CA SER A 16 20.63 -16.23 9.70
C SER A 16 20.21 -16.04 8.23
N GLU A 17 18.91 -16.04 7.93
CA GLU A 17 18.40 -15.74 6.59
C GLU A 17 18.50 -14.24 6.28
N VAL A 18 18.19 -13.37 7.25
CA VAL A 18 18.34 -11.91 7.10
C VAL A 18 19.81 -11.55 6.81
N GLU A 19 20.75 -12.10 7.59
CA GLU A 19 22.19 -11.90 7.38
C GLU A 19 22.66 -12.40 6.01
N ARG A 20 22.11 -13.53 5.54
CA ARG A 20 22.40 -14.06 4.20
C ARG A 20 21.92 -13.09 3.12
N LEU A 21 20.72 -12.52 3.25
CA LEU A 21 20.17 -11.54 2.31
C LEU A 21 21.01 -10.24 2.30
N GLN A 22 21.42 -9.77 3.47
CA GLN A 22 22.30 -8.59 3.57
C GLN A 22 23.64 -8.82 2.88
N LYS A 23 24.27 -9.99 3.06
CA LYS A 23 25.48 -10.38 2.33
C LYS A 23 25.29 -10.44 0.81
N ALA A 24 24.07 -10.74 0.35
CA ALA A 24 23.71 -10.74 -1.07
C ALA A 24 23.38 -9.33 -1.62
N GLY A 25 23.48 -8.27 -0.81
CA GLY A 25 23.24 -6.89 -1.23
C GLY A 25 21.85 -6.36 -0.91
N PHE A 26 21.00 -7.12 -0.22
CA PHE A 26 19.71 -6.62 0.29
C PHE A 26 19.95 -5.85 1.60
N CYS A 27 20.41 -4.61 1.45
CA CYS A 27 20.86 -3.75 2.54
C CYS A 27 19.90 -2.58 2.78
N GLY A 28 20.01 -1.95 3.96
CA GLY A 28 19.24 -0.76 4.33
C GLY A 28 18.05 -1.05 5.22
N GLU A 29 17.37 0.01 5.68
CA GLU A 29 16.28 -0.08 6.67
C GLU A 29 15.10 -0.95 6.19
N ALA A 30 14.86 -0.98 4.87
CA ALA A 30 13.82 -1.82 4.28
C ALA A 30 14.09 -3.34 4.42
N PHE A 31 15.35 -3.74 4.65
CA PHE A 31 15.77 -5.15 4.71
C PHE A 31 16.42 -5.52 6.05
N SER A 32 16.41 -4.62 7.04
CA SER A 32 16.99 -4.87 8.37
C SER A 32 16.13 -5.78 9.25
N SER A 33 14.82 -5.78 9.02
CA SER A 33 13.85 -6.64 9.70
C SER A 33 12.79 -7.10 8.72
N LEU A 34 12.65 -8.43 8.61
CA LEU A 34 11.82 -9.08 7.61
C LEU A 34 10.85 -10.06 8.27
N ILE A 35 9.65 -10.11 7.71
CA ILE A 35 8.63 -11.09 8.06
C ILE A 35 8.28 -11.90 6.82
N ARG A 36 7.68 -13.08 7.06
CA ARG A 36 7.17 -13.96 6.02
C ARG A 36 5.73 -14.34 6.33
N THR A 37 4.86 -14.25 5.32
CA THR A 37 3.48 -14.72 5.45
C THR A 37 3.33 -16.19 5.10
N LYS A 38 2.36 -16.89 5.69
CA LYS A 38 2.00 -18.28 5.35
C LYS A 38 0.50 -18.36 5.04
N PRO A 39 0.09 -19.09 3.98
CA PRO A 39 0.89 -20.05 3.20
C PRO A 39 1.63 -19.46 1.98
N THR A 40 1.45 -18.18 1.66
CA THR A 40 1.96 -17.57 0.42
C THR A 40 3.49 -17.38 0.38
N ASN A 41 4.17 -17.46 1.52
CA ASN A 41 5.62 -17.25 1.65
C ASN A 41 6.10 -15.87 1.20
N LEU A 42 5.22 -14.86 1.23
CA LEU A 42 5.57 -13.50 0.83
C LEU A 42 6.54 -12.90 1.84
N LEU A 43 7.71 -12.47 1.37
CA LEU A 43 8.73 -11.82 2.17
C LEU A 43 8.52 -10.31 2.16
N LEU A 44 8.33 -9.70 3.32
CA LEU A 44 8.04 -8.26 3.46
C LEU A 44 8.88 -7.65 4.58
N ASN A 45 8.94 -6.32 4.61
CA ASN A 45 9.47 -5.58 5.74
C ASN A 45 8.59 -5.80 7.00
N ALA A 46 9.22 -5.87 8.17
CA ALA A 46 8.51 -6.12 9.44
C ALA A 46 7.51 -5.02 9.85
N ARG A 47 7.55 -3.83 9.22
CA ARG A 47 6.50 -2.82 9.35
C ARG A 47 5.13 -3.29 8.83
N TYR A 48 5.08 -4.37 8.04
CA TYR A 48 3.82 -5.06 7.70
C TYR A 48 3.30 -5.86 8.91
N THR A 49 2.90 -5.14 9.95
CA THR A 49 2.39 -5.71 11.20
C THR A 49 1.04 -6.40 10.98
N PRO A 50 0.61 -7.31 11.88
CA PRO A 50 -0.75 -7.89 11.81
C PRO A 50 -1.86 -6.84 11.77
N LYS A 51 -1.68 -5.70 12.48
CA LYS A 51 -2.64 -4.58 12.46
C LYS A 51 -2.72 -3.94 11.08
N LEU A 52 -1.58 -3.59 10.48
CA LEU A 52 -1.53 -2.99 9.14
C LEU A 52 -2.04 -3.97 8.07
N ALA A 53 -1.66 -5.25 8.17
CA ALA A 53 -2.15 -6.30 7.28
C ALA A 53 -3.68 -6.41 7.34
N SER A 54 -4.27 -6.36 8.53
CA SER A 54 -5.74 -6.36 8.70
C SER A 54 -6.38 -5.11 8.08
N ALA A 55 -5.78 -3.94 8.27
CA ALA A 55 -6.29 -2.69 7.70
C ALA A 55 -6.27 -2.69 6.16
N ILE A 56 -5.21 -3.22 5.54
CA ILE A 56 -5.09 -3.33 4.07
C ILE A 56 -6.04 -4.41 3.54
N TYR A 57 -6.11 -5.58 4.19
CA TYR A 57 -6.96 -6.68 3.76
C TYR A 57 -8.45 -6.32 3.84
N ASN A 58 -8.86 -5.55 4.84
CA ASN A 58 -10.24 -5.09 5.00
C ASN A 58 -10.48 -3.70 4.41
N PHE A 59 -9.55 -3.17 3.60
CA PHE A 59 -9.73 -1.87 2.97
C PHE A 59 -11.00 -1.86 2.11
N GLU A 60 -11.87 -0.88 2.32
CA GLU A 60 -13.13 -0.75 1.60
C GLU A 60 -12.91 -0.09 0.23
N PHE A 61 -12.92 -0.91 -0.81
CA PHE A 61 -12.98 -0.45 -2.20
C PHE A 61 -14.39 0.02 -2.55
N ARG A 62 -14.47 0.98 -3.47
CA ARG A 62 -15.69 1.60 -3.98
C ARG A 62 -15.86 1.30 -5.47
N SER A 63 -17.08 1.40 -5.97
CA SER A 63 -17.38 1.11 -7.38
C SER A 63 -16.73 2.08 -8.38
N ASP A 64 -16.33 3.27 -7.92
CA ASP A 64 -15.62 4.29 -8.69
C ASP A 64 -14.09 4.25 -8.53
N ASP A 65 -13.56 3.29 -7.77
CA ASP A 65 -12.12 3.09 -7.67
C ASP A 65 -11.55 2.42 -8.93
N ILE A 66 -10.26 2.68 -9.15
CA ILE A 66 -9.42 1.88 -10.03
C ILE A 66 -8.23 1.38 -9.21
N ALA A 67 -8.10 0.06 -9.11
CA ALA A 67 -6.97 -0.58 -8.47
C ALA A 67 -5.91 -0.98 -9.51
N LEU A 68 -4.69 -0.50 -9.33
CA LEU A 68 -3.50 -0.91 -10.06
C LEU A 68 -2.66 -1.85 -9.18
N VAL A 69 -2.67 -3.14 -9.50
CA VAL A 69 -1.91 -4.17 -8.76
C VAL A 69 -0.77 -4.65 -9.63
N THR A 70 0.47 -4.48 -9.20
CA THR A 70 1.64 -4.80 -10.05
C THR A 70 2.74 -5.47 -9.26
N TYR A 71 3.50 -6.38 -9.86
CA TYR A 71 4.78 -6.75 -9.26
C TYR A 71 5.75 -5.56 -9.33
N PRO A 72 6.60 -5.32 -8.31
CA PRO A 72 7.54 -4.20 -8.34
C PRO A 72 8.38 -4.17 -9.61
N LYS A 73 8.55 -2.98 -10.19
CA LYS A 73 9.36 -2.72 -11.40
C LYS A 73 8.78 -3.25 -12.72
N CYS A 74 7.51 -3.66 -12.78
CA CYS A 74 6.84 -4.09 -14.01
C CYS A 74 6.10 -2.95 -14.77
N GLY A 75 6.53 -1.69 -14.62
CA GLY A 75 5.89 -0.56 -15.36
C GLY A 75 4.78 0.18 -14.59
N THR A 76 4.69 0.00 -13.27
CA THR A 76 3.72 0.67 -12.39
C THR A 76 3.65 2.18 -12.62
N THR A 77 4.80 2.86 -12.76
CA THR A 77 4.84 4.31 -13.02
C THR A 77 4.16 4.71 -14.32
N TRP A 78 4.36 3.95 -15.40
CA TRP A 78 3.70 4.24 -16.67
C TRP A 78 2.20 4.02 -16.56
N MET A 79 1.78 2.91 -15.94
CA MET A 79 0.36 2.62 -15.76
C MET A 79 -0.35 3.63 -14.85
N MET A 80 0.31 4.09 -13.79
CA MET A 80 -0.20 5.14 -12.92
C MET A 80 -0.54 6.42 -13.71
N GLU A 81 0.39 6.90 -14.54
CA GLU A 81 0.17 8.11 -15.34
C GLU A 81 -0.84 7.89 -16.48
N ILE A 82 -0.85 6.72 -17.12
CA ILE A 82 -1.85 6.39 -18.15
C ILE A 82 -3.26 6.37 -17.54
N LEU A 83 -3.46 5.67 -16.43
CA LEU A 83 -4.76 5.59 -15.76
C LEU A 83 -5.21 6.96 -15.26
N TRP A 84 -4.29 7.75 -14.70
CA TRP A 84 -4.57 9.12 -14.29
C TRP A 84 -5.00 10.01 -15.45
N ALA A 85 -4.26 9.98 -16.56
CA ALA A 85 -4.60 10.75 -17.76
C ALA A 85 -5.96 10.32 -18.35
N MET A 86 -6.29 9.03 -18.30
CA MET A 86 -7.58 8.52 -18.76
C MET A 86 -8.76 9.00 -17.90
N THR A 87 -8.57 9.21 -16.60
CA THR A 87 -9.63 9.72 -15.71
C THR A 87 -9.68 11.25 -15.64
N HIS A 88 -8.64 11.95 -16.10
CA HIS A 88 -8.53 13.41 -16.09
C HIS A 88 -8.31 13.98 -17.50
N ALA A 89 -8.93 13.37 -18.51
CA ALA A 89 -8.69 13.71 -19.93
C ALA A 89 -8.92 15.20 -20.26
N ASP A 90 -9.79 15.87 -19.51
CA ASP A 90 -10.10 17.29 -19.66
C ASP A 90 -9.06 18.24 -19.00
N ASN A 91 -8.21 17.71 -18.11
CA ASN A 91 -7.19 18.48 -17.40
C ASN A 91 -5.92 17.65 -17.11
N LEU A 92 -4.97 17.68 -18.04
CA LEU A 92 -3.71 16.94 -17.96
C LEU A 92 -2.55 17.75 -17.35
N ASP A 93 -2.83 18.66 -16.40
CA ASP A 93 -1.77 19.40 -15.70
C ASP A 93 -0.87 18.42 -14.90
N PRO A 94 0.43 18.28 -15.25
CA PRO A 94 1.34 17.39 -14.53
C PRO A 94 1.58 17.81 -13.07
N HIS A 95 1.23 19.04 -12.70
CA HIS A 95 1.33 19.55 -11.34
C HIS A 95 0.05 19.40 -10.52
N SER A 96 -1.03 18.88 -11.12
CA SER A 96 -2.26 18.60 -10.39
C SER A 96 -2.04 17.51 -9.34
N GLU A 97 -2.48 17.79 -8.11
CA GLU A 97 -2.52 16.83 -6.99
C GLU A 97 -3.84 16.04 -6.96
N GLU A 98 -4.80 16.40 -7.82
CA GLU A 98 -6.12 15.78 -7.86
C GLU A 98 -6.05 14.36 -8.43
N GLY A 99 -6.73 13.42 -7.77
CA GLY A 99 -6.89 12.05 -8.25
C GLY A 99 -5.59 11.26 -8.40
N ARG A 100 -4.46 11.76 -7.88
CA ARG A 100 -3.14 11.11 -8.03
C ARG A 100 -3.10 9.73 -7.38
N PRO A 101 -2.38 8.75 -7.97
CA PRO A 101 -2.30 7.40 -7.44
C PRO A 101 -1.75 7.32 -6.01
N MET A 102 -2.37 6.48 -5.18
CA MET A 102 -2.01 6.28 -3.78
C MET A 102 -1.54 4.84 -3.54
N PHE A 103 -0.37 4.67 -2.95
CA PHE A 103 0.15 3.35 -2.58
C PHE A 103 -0.39 2.91 -1.22
N LEU A 104 -1.12 1.79 -1.17
CA LEU A 104 -1.45 1.13 0.11
C LEU A 104 -0.19 0.60 0.82
N ASP A 105 0.80 0.23 0.02
CA ASP A 105 2.04 -0.39 0.48
C ASP A 105 3.02 0.60 1.13
N ARG A 106 2.73 1.90 1.00
CA ARG A 106 3.58 2.98 1.51
C ARG A 106 3.98 2.74 2.96
N ASP A 107 3.04 2.27 3.77
CA ASP A 107 3.18 2.20 5.22
C ASP A 107 4.28 1.23 5.65
N PHE A 108 4.37 0.06 5.04
CA PHE A 108 5.43 -0.90 5.36
C PHE A 108 6.74 -0.64 4.60
N LEU A 109 6.69 0.06 3.46
CA LEU A 109 7.89 0.42 2.69
C LEU A 109 8.63 1.63 3.27
N MET A 110 7.89 2.69 3.60
CA MET A 110 8.45 4.00 3.97
C MET A 110 8.31 4.31 5.47
N GLY A 111 7.34 3.70 6.16
CA GLY A 111 7.01 4.02 7.55
C GLY A 111 6.48 5.44 7.76
N THR A 112 6.38 5.83 9.03
CA THR A 112 6.04 7.19 9.45
C THR A 112 7.28 8.10 9.36
N PRO A 113 7.19 9.27 8.70
CA PRO A 113 8.25 10.27 8.75
C PRO A 113 8.54 10.71 10.20
N LYS A 114 9.82 10.81 10.56
CA LYS A 114 10.24 11.25 11.91
C LYS A 114 10.09 12.77 12.13
N ASP A 115 10.16 13.54 11.05
CA ASP A 115 9.98 15.00 11.09
C ASP A 115 8.49 15.34 11.10
N GLU A 116 8.05 16.04 12.14
CA GLU A 116 6.66 16.48 12.28
C GLU A 116 6.22 17.46 11.19
N ASN A 117 7.17 18.17 10.58
CA ASN A 117 6.92 19.11 9.48
C ASN A 117 6.98 18.46 8.10
N HIS A 118 7.16 17.14 8.01
CA HIS A 118 7.23 16.44 6.74
C HIS A 118 5.91 16.63 5.95
N PRO A 119 5.95 17.00 4.65
CA PRO A 119 4.75 17.33 3.87
C PRO A 119 3.67 16.24 3.88
N VAL A 120 4.08 14.97 3.83
CA VAL A 120 3.15 13.83 3.90
C VAL A 120 2.40 13.79 5.23
N LEU A 121 3.06 14.08 6.35
CA LEU A 121 2.42 14.05 7.66
C LEU A 121 1.47 15.25 7.84
N GLN A 122 1.85 16.42 7.31
CA GLN A 122 0.96 17.59 7.27
C GLN A 122 -0.30 17.32 6.43
N LYS A 123 -0.14 16.76 5.21
CA LYS A 123 -1.25 16.37 4.34
C LYS A 123 -2.15 15.33 5.01
N PHE A 124 -1.56 14.32 5.66
CA PHE A 124 -2.28 13.31 6.42
C PHE A 124 -3.12 13.92 7.55
N ARG A 125 -2.52 14.78 8.40
CA ARG A 125 -3.25 15.43 9.50
C ARG A 125 -4.41 16.31 9.01
N SER A 126 -4.27 16.93 7.85
CA SER A 126 -5.34 17.71 7.23
C SER A 126 -6.49 16.85 6.71
N LEU A 127 -6.20 15.69 6.12
CA LEU A 127 -7.20 14.79 5.54
C LEU A 127 -7.84 13.85 6.57
N CYS A 128 -7.07 13.48 7.58
CA CYS A 128 -7.42 12.49 8.60
C CYS A 128 -7.17 13.08 10.01
N PRO A 129 -7.95 14.08 10.46
CA PRO A 129 -7.70 14.77 11.73
C PRO A 129 -7.79 13.86 12.98
N GLY A 130 -8.46 12.72 12.88
CA GLY A 130 -8.50 11.68 13.93
C GLY A 130 -7.62 10.45 13.64
N GLY A 131 -6.87 10.47 12.55
CA GLY A 131 -6.02 9.35 12.13
C GLY A 131 -4.73 9.27 12.95
N ASN A 132 -4.23 8.05 13.15
CA ASN A 132 -2.95 7.82 13.80
C ASN A 132 -1.91 7.43 12.74
N PRO A 133 -0.83 8.21 12.52
CA PRO A 133 0.14 7.92 11.46
C PRO A 133 0.85 6.57 11.67
N GLU A 134 1.02 6.12 12.92
CA GLU A 134 1.62 4.83 13.26
C GLU A 134 0.77 3.62 12.85
N ASP A 135 -0.52 3.84 12.62
CA ASP A 135 -1.41 2.79 12.13
C ASP A 135 -1.31 2.62 10.60
N GLY A 136 -0.70 3.59 9.91
CA GLY A 136 -0.44 3.59 8.47
C GLY A 136 -1.08 4.79 7.77
N ILE A 137 -0.25 5.70 7.27
CA ILE A 137 -0.69 6.92 6.57
C ILE A 137 -1.38 6.60 5.23
N GLY A 138 -0.84 5.66 4.46
CA GLY A 138 -1.26 5.36 3.09
C GLY A 138 -2.72 4.90 3.02
N HIS A 139 -3.06 3.85 3.74
CA HIS A 139 -4.43 3.32 3.71
C HIS A 139 -5.46 4.29 4.33
N GLN A 140 -5.12 5.00 5.41
CA GLN A 140 -6.01 6.01 6.01
C GLN A 140 -6.26 7.19 5.06
N THR A 141 -5.22 7.69 4.39
CA THR A 141 -5.36 8.76 3.38
C THR A 141 -6.23 8.29 2.22
N ALA A 142 -6.02 7.06 1.75
CA ALA A 142 -6.83 6.47 0.68
C ALA A 142 -8.30 6.31 1.10
N ALA A 143 -8.57 5.94 2.36
CA ALA A 143 -9.94 5.85 2.88
C ALA A 143 -10.62 7.22 2.97
N ALA A 144 -9.90 8.26 3.41
CA ALA A 144 -10.44 9.61 3.57
C ALA A 144 -10.63 10.37 2.25
N THR A 145 -9.88 10.01 1.21
CA THR A 145 -9.96 10.66 -0.10
C THR A 145 -11.35 10.49 -0.73
N GLN A 146 -11.90 11.61 -1.21
CA GLN A 146 -13.20 11.70 -1.85
C GLN A 146 -13.08 11.53 -3.38
N GLY A 147 -14.17 11.14 -4.02
CA GLY A 147 -14.23 10.89 -5.47
C GLY A 147 -13.55 9.59 -5.91
N GLY A 148 -13.37 9.43 -7.22
CA GLY A 148 -12.78 8.23 -7.81
C GLY A 148 -11.29 8.11 -7.48
N ARG A 149 -10.91 7.04 -6.78
CA ARG A 149 -9.54 6.85 -6.28
C ARG A 149 -8.74 5.95 -7.22
N LEU A 150 -7.50 6.35 -7.49
CA LEU A 150 -6.49 5.48 -8.10
C LEU A 150 -5.65 4.84 -6.99
N ILE A 151 -5.90 3.56 -6.71
CA ILE A 151 -5.26 2.84 -5.61
C ILE A 151 -4.22 1.88 -6.18
N THR A 152 -2.98 1.97 -5.72
CA THR A 152 -1.87 1.15 -6.21
C THR A 152 -1.34 0.24 -5.11
N SER A 153 -1.01 -1.00 -5.47
CA SER A 153 -0.37 -1.96 -4.56
C SER A 153 0.56 -2.91 -5.31
N HIS A 154 1.60 -3.35 -4.62
CA HIS A 154 2.47 -4.46 -5.00
C HIS A 154 2.17 -5.74 -4.22
N LEU A 155 1.21 -5.71 -3.31
CA LEU A 155 0.74 -6.92 -2.65
C LEU A 155 -0.03 -7.79 -3.66
N PRO A 156 0.14 -9.12 -3.60
CA PRO A 156 -0.67 -10.02 -4.39
C PRO A 156 -2.14 -9.91 -3.97
N LEU A 157 -3.06 -10.26 -4.87
CA LEU A 157 -4.51 -10.22 -4.61
C LEU A 157 -4.93 -11.01 -3.36
N SER A 158 -4.19 -12.06 -2.99
CA SER A 158 -4.44 -12.84 -1.77
C SER A 158 -4.17 -12.08 -0.46
N HIS A 159 -3.54 -10.90 -0.54
CA HIS A 159 -3.27 -10.01 0.59
C HIS A 159 -4.09 -8.71 0.53
N LEU A 160 -4.96 -8.59 -0.48
CA LEU A 160 -5.90 -7.49 -0.63
C LEU A 160 -7.33 -7.99 -0.36
N ASN A 161 -8.27 -7.05 -0.27
CA ASN A 161 -9.67 -7.37 -0.02
C ASN A 161 -10.21 -8.35 -1.08
N PRO A 162 -10.78 -9.51 -0.71
CA PRO A 162 -11.24 -10.52 -1.66
C PRO A 162 -12.36 -10.02 -2.58
N THR A 163 -13.12 -8.99 -2.18
CA THR A 163 -14.19 -8.42 -3.01
C THR A 163 -13.69 -7.41 -4.03
N LEU A 164 -12.38 -7.08 -4.02
CA LEU A 164 -11.77 -6.05 -4.86
C LEU A 164 -12.17 -6.15 -6.34
N ILE A 165 -12.05 -7.36 -6.91
CA ILE A 165 -12.28 -7.63 -8.34
C ILE A 165 -13.77 -7.50 -8.70
N ASP A 166 -14.66 -7.82 -7.76
CA ASP A 166 -16.11 -7.72 -7.94
C ASP A 166 -16.62 -6.29 -7.69
N THR A 167 -15.83 -5.46 -7.00
CA THR A 167 -16.25 -4.13 -6.55
C THR A 167 -15.83 -3.03 -7.52
N CYS A 168 -14.58 -3.05 -8.00
CA CYS A 168 -14.00 -1.93 -8.76
C CYS A 168 -13.20 -2.41 -9.98
N LYS A 169 -12.72 -1.48 -10.81
CA LYS A 169 -11.88 -1.82 -11.96
C LYS A 169 -10.48 -2.21 -11.47
N VAL A 170 -9.96 -3.34 -11.93
CA VAL A 170 -8.62 -3.81 -11.57
C VAL A 170 -7.74 -3.92 -12.81
N SER A 171 -6.57 -3.28 -12.77
CA SER A 171 -5.50 -3.42 -13.76
C SER A 171 -4.32 -4.15 -13.14
N ILE A 172 -3.84 -5.19 -13.81
CA ILE A 172 -2.70 -6.01 -13.37
C ILE A 172 -1.62 -5.99 -14.44
N VAL A 173 -0.37 -5.79 -14.03
CA VAL A 173 0.82 -5.84 -14.90
C VAL A 173 1.91 -6.72 -14.30
#